data_AF-A0A3M0ZEW0-F1
#
_entry.id   AF-A0A3M0ZEW0-F1
#
_cell.length_a   1.000
_cell.length_b   1.000
_cell.length_c   1.000
_cell.angle_alpha   90.00
_cell.angle_beta   90.00
_cell.angle_gamma   90.00
#
_symmetry.space_group_name_H-M   'P 1'
#
loop_
_entity.id
_entity.type
_entity.pdbx_description
1 polymer ?
#
loop_
_entity_poly.entity_id
_entity_poly.type
_entity_poly.pdbx_seq_one_letter_code
_entity_poly.pdbx_strand_id
1 'polypeptide(L)'
;DYIHTRNNRVEYCEIFNTSYDLGDSNAVYIHTSNEGNTVYYCYIHDLENPHAGAALRTDNIQRHGIFSHNIIQNVRGGGGISASYNTIVRNNYVIDTGRTIYLHQGPWPNTSLIEKNICYFSPRNKAIPYRRRCLPIHLSKAHETWKLRTVRPDWNLFFSTSYSEEEKASFAQRPDTVMGPNSLYADPQFEDIKSFRLRKTSPAFRLGIEPLNRSLMGLLREPCKIRYQ
;
A
#
# COMPACT_ATOMS: atom_id res chain seq x y z
N ASP A 1 7.04 -28.35 13.38
CA ASP A 1 5.98 -27.84 12.48
C ASP A 1 6.52 -26.91 11.43
N TYR A 2 6.51 -27.36 10.17
CA TYR A 2 6.81 -26.55 8.99
C TYR A 2 5.57 -25.75 8.65
N ILE A 3 5.43 -24.55 9.21
CA ILE A 3 4.34 -23.65 8.81
C ILE A 3 4.67 -23.09 7.40
N HIS A 4 4.12 -23.82 6.44
CA HIS A 4 3.66 -23.59 5.07
C HIS A 4 4.51 -22.95 3.98
N THR A 5 5.27 -21.86 4.15
CA THR A 5 6.27 -21.40 3.14
C THR A 5 7.09 -20.22 3.68
N ARG A 6 8.27 -19.94 3.10
CA ARG A 6 9.12 -18.77 3.42
C ARG A 6 9.83 -18.26 2.17
N ASN A 7 10.25 -17.00 2.18
CA ASN A 7 11.05 -16.39 1.10
C ASN A 7 10.40 -16.48 -0.29
N ASN A 8 9.06 -16.54 -0.37
CA ASN A 8 8.37 -16.52 -1.65
C ASN A 8 8.50 -15.13 -2.27
N ARG A 9 8.49 -15.08 -3.60
CA ARG A 9 8.59 -13.84 -4.39
C ARG A 9 7.44 -13.78 -5.38
N VAL A 10 6.60 -12.76 -5.25
CA VAL A 10 5.55 -12.41 -6.21
C VAL A 10 5.98 -11.11 -6.87
N GLU A 11 6.47 -11.19 -8.11
CA GLU A 11 7.17 -10.05 -8.71
C GLU A 11 6.79 -9.81 -10.16
N TYR A 12 6.87 -8.55 -10.59
CA TYR A 12 6.64 -8.13 -11.98
C TYR A 12 5.28 -8.59 -12.52
N CYS A 13 4.25 -8.66 -11.66
CA CYS A 13 2.92 -9.13 -12.04
C CYS A 13 1.97 -7.97 -12.39
N GLU A 14 0.88 -8.31 -13.06
CA GLU A 14 -0.30 -7.46 -13.22
C GLU A 14 -1.50 -8.27 -12.74
N ILE A 15 -2.24 -7.73 -11.78
CA ILE A 15 -3.35 -8.42 -11.10
C ILE A 15 -4.54 -7.47 -11.05
N PHE A 16 -5.65 -7.86 -11.67
CA PHE A 16 -6.85 -7.05 -11.73
C PHE A 16 -8.11 -7.91 -11.78
N ASN A 17 -9.27 -7.30 -11.49
CA ASN A 17 -10.56 -7.99 -11.50
C ASN A 17 -10.59 -9.29 -10.68
N THR A 18 -9.86 -9.32 -9.56
CA THR A 18 -9.84 -10.49 -8.68
C THR A 18 -11.00 -10.43 -7.71
N SER A 19 -11.91 -11.40 -7.80
CA SER A 19 -13.09 -11.55 -6.94
C SER A 19 -14.11 -10.42 -7.07
N TYR A 20 -15.38 -10.78 -7.25
CA TYR A 20 -16.50 -9.82 -7.32
C TYR A 20 -17.35 -9.80 -6.05
N ASP A 21 -17.55 -10.96 -5.41
CA ASP A 21 -18.49 -11.10 -4.30
C ASP A 21 -17.91 -11.78 -3.04
N LEU A 22 -16.71 -12.38 -3.10
CA LEU A 22 -16.15 -13.12 -1.96
C LEU A 22 -15.63 -12.16 -0.88
N GLY A 23 -16.16 -12.29 0.34
CA GLY A 23 -15.65 -11.59 1.52
C GLY A 23 -14.20 -11.99 1.84
N ASP A 24 -13.40 -11.03 2.29
CA ASP A 24 -11.97 -11.22 2.59
C ASP A 24 -11.11 -11.69 1.40
N SER A 25 -11.56 -11.42 0.17
CA SER A 25 -10.74 -11.60 -1.02
C SER A 25 -9.64 -10.54 -1.12
N ASN A 26 -8.49 -10.92 -1.69
CA ASN A 26 -7.33 -10.05 -1.87
C ASN A 26 -6.65 -10.38 -3.21
N ALA A 27 -5.94 -9.44 -3.82
CA ALA A 27 -5.14 -9.74 -5.02
C ALA A 27 -3.91 -10.58 -4.68
N VAL A 28 -3.22 -10.25 -3.58
CA VAL A 28 -2.16 -11.09 -3.00
C VAL A 28 -2.43 -11.23 -1.51
N TYR A 29 -2.57 -12.48 -1.07
CA TYR A 29 -2.79 -12.82 0.33
C TYR A 29 -1.66 -13.70 0.87
N ILE A 30 -0.85 -13.16 1.78
CA ILE A 30 0.17 -13.90 2.51
C ILE A 30 -0.41 -14.32 3.86
N HIS A 31 -0.98 -15.52 3.90
CA HIS A 31 -1.64 -16.07 5.08
C HIS A 31 -0.78 -17.15 5.72
N THR A 32 -0.55 -17.06 7.04
CA THR A 32 0.08 -18.11 7.86
C THR A 32 1.36 -18.64 7.23
N SER A 33 2.17 -17.73 6.70
CA SER A 33 3.47 -18.04 6.12
C SER A 33 4.57 -17.59 7.08
N ASN A 34 5.77 -18.13 6.88
CA ASN A 34 6.94 -17.75 7.65
C ASN A 34 7.63 -16.54 6.98
N GLU A 35 8.83 -16.18 7.42
CA GLU A 35 9.50 -14.92 7.08
C GLU A 35 9.88 -14.74 5.60
N GLY A 36 10.14 -13.48 5.21
CA GLY A 36 10.88 -13.13 4.00
C GLY A 36 10.05 -13.08 2.71
N ASN A 37 8.72 -13.21 2.80
CA ASN A 37 7.88 -13.14 1.61
C ASN A 37 7.86 -11.72 1.03
N THR A 38 8.04 -11.62 -0.28
CA THR A 38 8.20 -10.36 -0.99
C THR A 38 7.15 -10.22 -2.09
N VAL A 39 6.53 -9.04 -2.16
CA VAL A 39 5.73 -8.58 -3.30
C VAL A 39 6.40 -7.35 -3.87
N TYR A 40 6.91 -7.48 -5.10
CA TYR A 40 7.79 -6.48 -5.71
C TYR A 40 7.39 -6.15 -7.14
N TYR A 41 7.28 -4.87 -7.46
CA TYR A 41 7.09 -4.42 -8.85
C TYR A 41 5.80 -4.97 -9.50
N CYS A 42 4.73 -5.13 -8.73
CA CYS A 42 3.44 -5.55 -9.25
C CYS A 42 2.52 -4.33 -9.53
N TYR A 43 1.72 -4.42 -10.59
CA TYR A 43 0.59 -3.52 -10.82
C TYR A 43 -0.71 -4.20 -10.42
N ILE A 44 -1.37 -3.67 -9.39
CA ILE A 44 -2.59 -4.25 -8.83
C ILE A 44 -3.70 -3.22 -8.96
N HIS A 45 -4.73 -3.51 -9.74
CA HIS A 45 -5.73 -2.51 -10.04
C HIS A 45 -7.13 -3.06 -10.27
N ASP A 46 -8.12 -2.15 -10.25
CA ASP A 46 -9.51 -2.44 -10.60
C ASP A 46 -10.07 -3.64 -9.82
N LEU A 47 -9.91 -3.56 -8.49
CA LEU A 47 -10.51 -4.54 -7.58
C LEU A 47 -11.87 -3.99 -7.14
N GLU A 48 -12.93 -4.47 -7.79
CA GLU A 48 -14.26 -3.85 -7.67
C GLU A 48 -15.10 -4.34 -6.48
N ASN A 49 -14.70 -5.45 -5.85
CA ASN A 49 -15.46 -6.04 -4.75
C ASN A 49 -15.44 -5.14 -3.49
N PRO A 50 -16.59 -4.61 -3.03
CA PRO A 50 -16.67 -3.76 -1.85
C PRO A 50 -16.45 -4.52 -0.52
N HIS A 51 -16.44 -5.85 -0.57
CA HIS A 51 -16.22 -6.77 0.55
C HIS A 51 -14.80 -7.37 0.57
N ALA A 52 -13.94 -7.02 -0.40
CA ALA A 52 -12.53 -7.42 -0.42
C ALA A 52 -11.77 -6.89 0.81
N GLY A 53 -10.78 -7.66 1.26
CA GLY A 53 -9.91 -7.34 2.39
C GLY A 53 -8.95 -6.19 2.07
N ALA A 54 -8.01 -6.39 1.14
CA ALA A 54 -7.10 -5.39 0.61
C ALA A 54 -6.49 -5.88 -0.72
N ALA A 55 -5.80 -5.00 -1.45
CA ALA A 55 -5.01 -5.41 -2.61
C ALA A 55 -3.86 -6.33 -2.18
N LEU A 56 -3.04 -5.85 -1.23
CA LEU A 56 -1.99 -6.61 -0.58
C LEU A 56 -2.37 -6.84 0.88
N ARG A 57 -2.44 -8.11 1.28
CA ARG A 57 -2.76 -8.46 2.66
C ARG A 57 -1.75 -9.47 3.20
N THR A 58 -1.26 -9.22 4.40
CA THR A 58 -0.76 -10.28 5.28
C THR A 58 -1.79 -10.55 6.36
N ASP A 59 -1.75 -11.72 6.99
CA ASP A 59 -2.57 -12.02 8.17
C ASP A 59 -1.91 -13.09 9.06
N ASN A 60 -2.45 -13.27 10.27
CA ASN A 60 -2.02 -14.21 11.28
C ASN A 60 -0.57 -13.99 11.76
N ILE A 61 0.27 -15.03 11.76
CA ILE A 61 1.64 -15.01 12.28
C ILE A 61 2.71 -14.52 11.28
N GLN A 62 2.29 -13.94 10.14
CA GLN A 62 3.21 -13.43 9.12
C GLN A 62 4.12 -12.32 9.69
N ARG A 63 5.41 -12.37 9.34
CA ARG A 63 6.43 -11.37 9.72
C ARG A 63 7.54 -11.27 8.69
N HIS A 64 8.35 -10.20 8.76
CA HIS A 64 9.45 -9.90 7.82
C HIS A 64 9.00 -9.91 6.36
N GLY A 65 7.79 -9.45 6.08
CA GLY A 65 7.30 -9.26 4.71
C GLY A 65 7.91 -8.01 4.08
N ILE A 66 8.04 -8.02 2.75
CA ILE A 66 8.49 -6.86 1.99
C ILE A 66 7.47 -6.56 0.90
N PHE A 67 6.81 -5.41 0.99
CA PHE A 67 5.95 -4.87 -0.06
C PHE A 67 6.64 -3.64 -0.63
N SER A 68 7.24 -3.77 -1.80
CA SER A 68 8.08 -2.71 -2.35
C SER A 68 7.83 -2.44 -3.83
N HIS A 69 7.89 -1.17 -4.24
CA HIS A 69 7.83 -0.75 -5.64
C HIS A 69 6.57 -1.19 -6.41
N ASN A 70 5.46 -1.41 -5.71
CA ASN A 70 4.19 -1.78 -6.34
C ASN A 70 3.37 -0.54 -6.70
N ILE A 71 2.57 -0.66 -7.76
CA ILE A 71 1.51 0.31 -8.08
C ILE A 71 0.18 -0.35 -7.74
N ILE A 72 -0.59 0.27 -6.87
CA ILE A 72 -1.91 -0.20 -6.43
C ILE A 72 -2.91 0.89 -6.75
N GLN A 73 -3.88 0.61 -7.63
CA GLN A 73 -4.80 1.63 -8.14
C GLN A 73 -6.25 1.19 -8.12
N ASN A 74 -7.17 2.08 -7.78
CA ASN A 74 -8.62 1.84 -7.94
C ASN A 74 -9.11 0.57 -7.23
N VAL A 75 -8.78 0.44 -5.95
CA VAL A 75 -9.15 -0.72 -5.13
C VAL A 75 -10.29 -0.36 -4.18
N ARG A 76 -11.41 -1.09 -4.29
CA ARG A 76 -12.56 -1.00 -3.37
C ARG A 76 -12.34 -1.90 -2.13
N GLY A 77 -13.32 -1.89 -1.22
CA GLY A 77 -13.26 -2.71 0.01
C GLY A 77 -12.33 -2.16 1.07
N GLY A 78 -11.51 -3.03 1.66
CA GLY A 78 -10.69 -2.69 2.82
C GLY A 78 -9.39 -1.93 2.52
N GLY A 79 -8.97 -1.81 1.25
CA GLY A 79 -7.96 -0.82 0.81
C GLY A 79 -6.80 -1.35 -0.03
N GLY A 80 -5.73 -0.55 -0.12
CA GLY A 80 -4.52 -0.87 -0.88
C GLY A 80 -3.66 -1.92 -0.16
N ILE A 81 -3.03 -1.55 0.96
CA ILE A 81 -2.12 -2.42 1.70
C ILE A 81 -2.64 -2.63 3.13
N SER A 82 -2.86 -3.87 3.52
CA SER A 82 -3.13 -4.30 4.90
C SER A 82 -1.99 -5.19 5.38
N ALA A 83 -1.03 -4.62 6.08
CA ALA A 83 0.17 -5.35 6.52
C ALA A 83 0.15 -5.61 8.03
N SER A 84 0.66 -6.76 8.44
CA SER A 84 0.89 -7.15 9.82
C SER A 84 2.16 -6.42 10.30
N TYR A 85 2.32 -6.26 11.62
CA TYR A 85 3.55 -5.68 12.15
C TYR A 85 4.79 -6.46 11.71
N ASN A 86 5.93 -5.76 11.67
CA ASN A 86 7.20 -6.29 11.17
C ASN A 86 7.23 -6.53 9.65
N THR A 87 6.58 -5.64 8.90
CA THR A 87 6.58 -5.61 7.42
C THR A 87 7.25 -4.32 6.95
N ILE A 88 8.05 -4.42 5.89
CA ILE A 88 8.60 -3.27 5.17
C ILE A 88 7.62 -2.91 4.06
N VAL A 89 7.06 -1.71 4.10
CA VAL A 89 6.19 -1.15 3.06
C VAL A 89 6.87 0.08 2.48
N ARG A 90 7.51 -0.07 1.31
CA ARG A 90 8.42 0.94 0.77
C ARG A 90 8.16 1.25 -0.69
N ASN A 91 8.27 2.53 -1.06
CA ASN A 91 8.28 2.94 -2.48
C ASN A 91 7.06 2.46 -3.30
N ASN A 92 5.90 2.27 -2.65
CA ASN A 92 4.67 1.89 -3.34
C ASN A 92 3.86 3.13 -3.73
N TYR A 93 3.17 3.06 -4.86
CA TYR A 93 2.17 4.05 -5.25
C TYR A 93 0.79 3.47 -4.94
N VAL A 94 0.08 4.07 -3.98
CA VAL A 94 -1.25 3.66 -3.55
C VAL A 94 -2.24 4.75 -3.93
N ILE A 95 -3.02 4.49 -4.97
CA ILE A 95 -3.78 5.48 -5.74
C ILE A 95 -5.26 5.10 -5.71
N ASP A 96 -6.14 6.01 -5.31
CA ASP A 96 -7.59 5.85 -5.40
C ASP A 96 -8.11 4.55 -4.73
N THR A 97 -7.54 4.21 -3.58
CA THR A 97 -7.93 3.03 -2.79
C THR A 97 -8.81 3.43 -1.61
N GLY A 98 -9.59 2.48 -1.07
CA GLY A 98 -10.33 2.64 0.20
C GLY A 98 -9.46 3.16 1.35
N ARG A 99 -8.78 2.29 2.10
CA ARG A 99 -7.65 2.69 2.97
C ARG A 99 -6.36 2.64 2.14
N THR A 100 -5.40 3.55 2.37
CA THR A 100 -4.14 3.51 1.62
C THR A 100 -3.25 2.38 2.16
N ILE A 101 -2.71 2.57 3.37
CA ILE A 101 -1.90 1.61 4.10
C ILE A 101 -2.51 1.45 5.49
N TYR A 102 -2.76 0.21 5.88
CA TYR A 102 -3.30 -0.16 7.17
C TYR A 102 -2.38 -1.18 7.82
N LEU A 103 -2.00 -0.91 9.08
CA LEU A 103 -1.30 -1.90 9.88
C LEU A 103 -2.23 -2.56 10.89
N HIS A 104 -2.24 -3.89 10.87
CA HIS A 104 -2.97 -4.72 11.83
C HIS A 104 -2.02 -5.58 12.65
N GLN A 105 -2.53 -6.10 13.77
CA GLN A 105 -1.73 -6.81 14.75
C GLN A 105 -0.98 -8.00 14.14
N GLY A 106 0.23 -8.21 14.66
CA GLY A 106 0.89 -9.51 14.76
C GLY A 106 1.40 -9.67 16.20
N PRO A 107 1.67 -10.88 16.70
CA PRO A 107 1.98 -11.14 18.11
C PRO A 107 3.36 -10.65 18.58
N TRP A 108 4.08 -9.85 17.77
CA TRP A 108 5.51 -9.59 17.96
C TRP A 108 5.82 -8.08 18.15
N PRO A 109 6.63 -7.70 19.16
CA PRO A 109 6.98 -6.30 19.46
C PRO A 109 8.10 -5.77 18.55
N ASN A 110 7.94 -5.83 17.22
CA ASN A 110 8.95 -5.39 16.26
C ASN A 110 8.49 -4.21 15.40
N THR A 111 9.47 -3.47 14.86
CA THR A 111 9.23 -2.24 14.11
C THR A 111 8.84 -2.50 12.65
N SER A 112 7.69 -2.01 12.19
CA SER A 112 7.39 -1.89 10.75
C SER A 112 7.99 -0.61 10.19
N LEU A 113 8.57 -0.70 9.00
CA LEU A 113 9.03 0.46 8.21
C LEU A 113 7.98 0.79 7.16
N ILE A 114 7.45 2.01 7.19
CA ILE A 114 6.55 2.50 6.15
C ILE A 114 7.08 3.81 5.62
N GLU A 115 7.74 3.78 4.47
CA GLU A 115 8.43 4.95 3.98
C GLU A 115 8.47 5.05 2.47
N LYS A 116 8.63 6.28 1.99
CA LYS A 116 8.81 6.56 0.56
C LYS A 116 7.61 6.15 -0.30
N ASN A 117 6.43 5.99 0.28
CA ASN A 117 5.22 5.66 -0.47
C ASN A 117 4.52 6.94 -0.97
N ILE A 118 3.85 6.85 -2.12
CA ILE A 118 2.91 7.87 -2.59
C ILE A 118 1.49 7.39 -2.30
N CYS A 119 0.77 8.13 -1.45
CA CYS A 119 -0.63 7.91 -1.13
C CYS A 119 -1.45 9.02 -1.80
N TYR A 120 -2.07 8.71 -2.93
CA TYR A 120 -2.77 9.67 -3.76
C TYR A 120 -4.26 9.35 -3.83
N PHE A 121 -5.11 10.35 -3.67
CA PHE A 121 -6.55 10.23 -3.84
C PHE A 121 -7.10 11.26 -4.81
N SER A 122 -7.60 10.78 -5.93
CA SER A 122 -8.50 11.48 -6.82
C SER A 122 -9.86 10.77 -6.85
N PRO A 123 -10.98 11.50 -6.86
CA PRO A 123 -12.30 10.88 -6.76
C PRO A 123 -12.77 10.31 -8.10
N ARG A 124 -11.91 9.55 -8.82
CA ARG A 124 -12.33 8.73 -9.96
C ARG A 124 -13.30 7.64 -9.51
N ASN A 125 -13.06 7.08 -8.32
CA ASN A 125 -13.91 6.06 -7.73
C ASN A 125 -14.91 6.70 -6.74
N LYS A 126 -16.08 7.08 -7.25
CA LYS A 126 -17.19 7.68 -6.47
C LYS A 126 -17.77 6.74 -5.40
N ALA A 127 -17.47 5.44 -5.46
CA ALA A 127 -17.99 4.42 -4.56
C ALA A 127 -17.18 4.28 -3.26
N ILE A 128 -16.04 4.97 -3.11
CA ILE A 128 -15.27 4.98 -1.87
C ILE A 128 -15.94 5.95 -0.89
N PRO A 129 -16.51 5.48 0.24
CA PRO A 129 -17.21 6.33 1.19
C PRO A 129 -16.30 7.47 1.70
N TYR A 130 -16.85 8.68 1.81
CA TYR A 130 -16.14 9.91 2.19
C TYR A 130 -15.26 9.75 3.44
N ARG A 131 -15.73 8.96 4.42
CA ARG A 131 -15.05 8.71 5.70
C ARG A 131 -13.83 7.78 5.64
N ARG A 132 -13.43 7.28 4.47
CA ARG A 132 -12.22 6.46 4.27
C ARG A 132 -11.17 7.12 3.36
N ARG A 133 -11.45 8.32 2.84
CA ARG A 133 -10.61 8.99 1.84
C ARG A 133 -9.24 9.31 2.42
N CYS A 134 -8.20 8.84 1.74
CA CYS A 134 -6.82 9.17 2.02
C CYS A 134 -6.51 9.06 3.52
N LEU A 135 -6.98 8.00 4.19
CA LEU A 135 -6.54 7.75 5.56
C LEU A 135 -5.03 7.50 5.47
N PRO A 136 -4.19 8.39 6.02
CA PRO A 136 -2.80 8.07 6.29
C PRO A 136 -2.74 6.83 7.17
N ILE A 137 -1.55 6.26 7.22
CA ILE A 137 -1.23 4.96 7.82
C ILE A 137 -2.10 4.71 9.06
N HIS A 138 -3.16 3.93 8.86
CA HIS A 138 -4.15 3.73 9.91
C HIS A 138 -3.64 2.63 10.82
N LEU A 139 -3.57 2.92 12.11
CA LEU A 139 -3.23 1.95 13.14
C LEU A 139 -4.55 1.52 13.80
N SER A 140 -4.76 0.20 13.96
CA SER A 140 -5.98 -0.31 14.63
C SER A 140 -6.23 0.40 15.97
N LYS A 141 -7.47 0.54 16.45
CA LYS A 141 -7.76 1.22 17.74
C LYS A 141 -7.42 0.39 18.98
N ALA A 142 -7.22 -0.92 18.86
CA ALA A 142 -7.25 -1.85 19.99
C ALA A 142 -6.21 -1.66 21.13
N HIS A 143 -5.21 -0.78 21.03
CA HIS A 143 -4.07 -0.68 21.96
C HIS A 143 -3.32 0.64 21.71
N GLU A 144 -3.59 1.69 22.48
CA GLU A 144 -3.06 3.04 22.21
C GLU A 144 -1.59 3.23 22.65
N THR A 145 -1.02 2.33 23.46
CA THR A 145 0.29 2.55 24.11
C THR A 145 1.50 1.92 23.40
N TRP A 146 1.33 0.78 22.73
CA TRP A 146 2.43 0.07 22.06
C TRP A 146 2.68 0.55 20.61
N LYS A 147 1.66 1.13 19.97
CA LYS A 147 1.60 1.42 18.54
C LYS A 147 2.55 2.51 18.03
N LEU A 148 2.84 3.50 18.87
CA LEU A 148 3.70 4.63 18.50
C LEU A 148 5.19 4.31 18.62
N ARG A 149 5.56 3.21 19.30
CA ARG A 149 6.96 2.80 19.48
C ARG A 149 7.44 1.83 18.40
N THR A 150 6.52 1.11 17.75
CA THR A 150 6.83 -0.01 16.84
C THR A 150 6.42 0.25 15.39
N VAL A 151 5.91 1.43 15.04
CA VAL A 151 5.68 1.79 13.64
C VAL A 151 6.41 3.07 13.34
N ARG A 152 7.21 3.08 12.27
CA ARG A 152 7.93 4.25 11.80
C ARG A 152 7.41 4.65 10.41
N PRO A 153 6.23 5.31 10.34
CA PRO A 153 5.83 5.97 9.12
C PRO A 153 6.69 7.23 8.96
N ASP A 154 7.42 7.36 7.86
CA ASP A 154 8.19 8.57 7.58
C ASP A 154 8.51 8.70 6.09
N TRP A 155 8.86 9.90 5.61
CA TRP A 155 9.25 10.15 4.22
C TRP A 155 8.21 9.72 3.17
N ASN A 156 6.92 9.73 3.51
CA ASN A 156 5.82 9.41 2.60
C ASN A 156 5.22 10.70 2.00
N LEU A 157 4.65 10.59 0.81
CA LEU A 157 3.94 11.67 0.14
C LEU A 157 2.44 11.40 0.13
N PHE A 158 1.67 12.32 0.69
CA PHE A 158 0.21 12.24 0.72
C PHE A 158 -0.39 13.35 -0.13
N PHE A 159 -1.46 13.03 -0.87
CA PHE A 159 -2.19 14.06 -1.61
C PHE A 159 -3.60 13.63 -1.93
N SER A 160 -4.53 14.58 -1.83
CA SER A 160 -5.91 14.41 -2.28
C SER A 160 -6.32 15.60 -3.14
N THR A 161 -6.85 15.32 -4.33
CA THR A 161 -7.48 16.34 -5.18
C THR A 161 -8.89 16.70 -4.69
N SER A 162 -9.43 15.96 -3.73
CA SER A 162 -10.81 16.12 -3.22
C SER A 162 -10.91 16.97 -1.97
N TYR A 163 -9.78 17.32 -1.34
CA TYR A 163 -9.77 18.07 -0.10
C TYR A 163 -9.90 19.57 -0.36
N SER A 164 -10.68 20.25 0.47
CA SER A 164 -10.68 21.72 0.55
C SER A 164 -9.32 22.24 1.03
N GLU A 165 -9.05 23.53 0.86
CA GLU A 165 -7.79 24.13 1.35
C GLU A 165 -7.66 23.98 2.88
N GLU A 166 -8.76 24.09 3.63
CA GLU A 166 -8.78 23.87 5.07
C GLU A 166 -8.47 22.40 5.42
N GLU A 167 -9.03 21.45 4.67
CA GLU A 167 -8.76 20.02 4.84
C GLU A 167 -7.29 19.66 4.53
N LYS A 168 -6.67 20.33 3.55
CA LYS A 168 -5.24 20.20 3.22
C LYS A 168 -4.36 20.78 4.34
N ALA A 169 -4.66 22.00 4.79
CA ALA A 169 -3.90 22.68 5.83
C ALA A 169 -3.92 21.95 7.19
N SER A 170 -5.04 21.30 7.50
CA SER A 170 -5.23 20.53 8.74
C SER A 170 -4.87 19.05 8.63
N PHE A 171 -4.43 18.56 7.46
CA PHE A 171 -4.24 17.13 7.22
C PHE A 171 -3.35 16.44 8.26
N ALA A 172 -2.20 17.03 8.59
CA ALA A 172 -1.24 16.48 9.55
C ALA A 172 -1.75 16.50 11.01
N GLN A 173 -2.78 17.31 11.31
CA GLN A 173 -3.32 17.49 12.67
C GLN A 173 -4.49 16.53 12.97
N ARG A 174 -4.91 15.73 11.99
CA ARG A 174 -6.04 14.81 12.18
C ARG A 174 -5.67 13.69 13.16
N PRO A 175 -6.57 13.30 14.07
CA PRO A 175 -6.28 12.33 15.12
C PRO A 175 -6.06 10.90 14.61
N ASP A 176 -6.56 10.59 13.41
CA ASP A 176 -6.37 9.30 12.74
C ASP A 176 -5.16 9.30 11.79
N THR A 177 -4.33 10.34 11.87
CA THR A 177 -3.23 10.59 10.95
C THR A 177 -1.86 10.40 11.54
N VAL A 178 -1.10 9.46 10.96
CA VAL A 178 0.32 9.25 11.26
C VAL A 178 1.13 9.39 9.98
N MET A 179 1.66 10.60 9.73
CA MET A 179 2.47 10.88 8.55
C MET A 179 3.95 10.52 8.77
N GLY A 180 4.48 10.83 9.94
CA GLY A 180 5.93 10.89 10.15
C GLY A 180 6.47 12.31 9.97
N PRO A 181 7.55 12.68 10.69
CA PRO A 181 8.07 14.05 10.75
C PRO A 181 8.60 14.60 9.41
N ASN A 182 9.09 13.73 8.52
CA ASN A 182 9.65 14.11 7.22
C ASN A 182 8.69 13.86 6.05
N SER A 183 7.50 13.33 6.32
CA SER A 183 6.48 13.13 5.29
C SER A 183 5.83 14.44 4.85
N LEU A 184 5.35 14.48 3.62
CA LEU A 184 4.76 15.69 3.03
C LEU A 184 3.32 15.46 2.61
N TYR A 185 2.50 16.50 2.76
CA TYR A 185 1.25 16.62 2.03
C TYR A 185 1.46 17.58 0.86
N ALA A 186 1.60 17.05 -0.36
CA ALA A 186 1.84 17.84 -1.57
C ALA A 186 1.51 17.05 -2.85
N ASP A 187 1.14 17.74 -3.91
CA ASP A 187 0.86 17.13 -5.21
C ASP A 187 2.08 16.34 -5.71
N PRO A 188 1.97 15.03 -6.01
CA PRO A 188 3.06 14.25 -6.60
C PRO A 188 3.48 14.74 -7.97
N GLN A 189 2.71 15.60 -8.63
CA GLN A 189 3.01 16.12 -9.95
C GLN A 189 3.18 15.01 -10.98
N PHE A 190 2.22 14.09 -11.04
CA PHE A 190 2.16 13.13 -12.13
C PHE A 190 2.05 13.88 -13.48
N GLU A 191 2.87 13.52 -14.46
CA GLU A 191 2.73 13.98 -15.85
C GLU A 191 1.39 13.52 -16.42
N ASP A 192 1.13 12.23 -16.24
CA ASP A 192 -0.14 11.57 -16.47
C ASP A 192 -0.27 10.44 -15.45
N ILE A 193 -1.33 10.50 -14.64
CA ILE A 193 -1.66 9.52 -13.61
C ILE A 193 -1.92 8.11 -14.17
N LYS A 194 -2.25 7.96 -15.48
CA LYS A 194 -2.35 6.64 -16.13
C LYS A 194 -0.98 6.00 -16.37
N SER A 195 0.03 6.84 -16.62
CA SER A 195 1.41 6.39 -16.86
C SER A 195 2.23 6.26 -15.57
N PHE A 196 1.74 6.86 -14.47
CA PHE A 196 2.41 6.98 -13.18
C PHE A 196 3.76 7.72 -13.23
N ARG A 197 4.08 8.38 -14.34
CA ARG A 197 5.32 9.17 -14.48
C ARG A 197 5.22 10.45 -13.68
N LEU A 198 6.28 10.74 -12.93
CA LEU A 198 6.42 11.96 -12.14
C LEU A 198 7.18 13.01 -12.96
N ARG A 199 6.72 14.26 -12.91
CA ARG A 199 7.48 15.39 -13.44
C ARG A 199 8.80 15.51 -12.68
N LYS A 200 9.85 15.98 -13.35
CA LYS A 200 11.18 16.21 -12.75
C LYS A 200 11.17 17.09 -11.48
N THR A 201 10.17 17.95 -11.35
CA THR A 201 9.98 18.86 -10.21
C THR A 201 9.20 18.24 -9.04
N SER A 202 8.82 16.96 -9.14
CA SER A 202 7.97 16.30 -8.16
C SER A 202 8.58 16.36 -6.75
N PRO A 203 7.77 16.68 -5.71
CA PRO A 203 8.23 16.64 -4.33
C PRO A 203 8.63 15.22 -3.88
N ALA A 204 8.19 14.18 -4.58
CA ALA A 204 8.52 12.79 -4.29
C ALA A 204 10.04 12.54 -4.30
N PHE A 205 10.78 13.17 -5.20
CA PHE A 205 12.23 12.98 -5.30
C PHE A 205 12.98 13.52 -4.09
N ARG A 206 12.49 14.60 -3.45
CA ARG A 206 13.08 15.12 -2.21
C ARG A 206 12.91 14.16 -1.03
N LEU A 207 11.90 13.31 -1.10
CA LEU A 207 11.66 12.25 -0.12
C LEU A 207 12.43 10.96 -0.42
N GLY A 208 13.19 10.93 -1.52
CA GLY A 208 13.90 9.74 -1.98
C GLY A 208 12.97 8.66 -2.53
N ILE A 209 11.76 9.03 -2.98
CA ILE A 209 10.85 8.14 -3.68
C ILE A 209 11.38 7.91 -5.10
N GLU A 210 11.59 6.65 -5.44
CA GLU A 210 12.07 6.23 -6.75
C GLU A 210 10.90 6.13 -7.73
N PRO A 211 11.04 6.64 -8.96
CA PRO A 211 10.00 6.55 -9.97
C PRO A 211 9.76 5.10 -10.40
N LEU A 212 8.49 4.68 -10.46
CA LEU A 212 8.11 3.36 -10.95
C LEU A 212 7.88 3.36 -12.46
N ASN A 213 8.41 2.35 -13.14
CA ASN A 213 8.20 2.14 -14.57
C ASN A 213 7.14 1.06 -14.78
N ARG A 214 5.88 1.49 -14.99
CA ARG A 214 4.74 0.59 -15.23
C ARG A 214 4.98 -0.43 -16.35
N SER A 215 5.80 -0.11 -17.37
CA SER A 215 6.04 -1.03 -18.50
C SER A 215 6.77 -2.33 -18.13
N LEU A 216 7.39 -2.40 -16.94
CA LEU A 216 8.03 -3.63 -16.45
C LEU A 216 7.10 -4.49 -15.59
N MET A 217 5.87 -4.05 -15.32
CA MET A 217 4.88 -4.79 -14.51
C MET A 217 3.94 -5.59 -15.42
N GLY A 218 3.61 -6.83 -15.07
CA GLY A 218 2.72 -7.67 -15.87
C GLY A 218 3.44 -8.57 -16.85
N LEU A 219 2.72 -9.05 -17.86
CA LEU A 219 3.26 -9.97 -18.86
C LEU A 219 4.40 -9.29 -19.65
N LEU A 220 5.62 -9.50 -19.17
CA LEU A 220 6.82 -9.42 -19.99
C LEU A 220 6.63 -10.45 -21.12
N ARG A 221 7.14 -10.16 -22.33
CA ARG A 221 6.81 -10.85 -23.59
C ARG A 221 6.99 -12.38 -23.60
N GLU A 222 7.48 -12.99 -22.53
CA GLU A 222 7.44 -14.44 -22.31
C GLU A 222 6.88 -14.75 -20.91
N PRO A 223 5.78 -15.53 -20.76
CA PRO A 223 5.37 -16.04 -19.47
C PRO A 223 6.51 -16.90 -18.91
N CYS A 224 7.08 -16.43 -17.80
CA CYS A 224 8.17 -17.04 -17.06
C CYS A 224 7.88 -18.54 -16.79
N LYS A 225 8.38 -19.43 -17.66
CA LYS A 225 8.53 -20.86 -17.35
C LYS A 225 9.86 -21.06 -16.60
N ILE A 226 10.02 -20.46 -15.43
CA ILE A 226 11.06 -20.92 -14.51
C ILE A 226 10.47 -22.11 -13.75
N ARG A 227 10.68 -23.31 -14.31
CA ARG A 227 10.66 -24.52 -13.49
C ARG A 227 11.93 -24.49 -12.65
N TYR A 228 11.78 -24.34 -11.34
CA TYR A 228 12.87 -24.65 -10.41
C TYR A 228 13.29 -26.10 -10.66
N GLN A 229 14.54 -26.31 -11.08
CA GLN A 229 15.21 -27.61 -11.08
C GLN A 229 15.82 -27.84 -9.70
#